data_AF-A0A7C3RIJ9-F1
#
_entry.id   AF-A0A7C3RIJ9-F1
#
_cell.length_a   1.000
_cell.length_b   1.000
_cell.length_c   1.000
_cell.angle_alpha   90.00
_cell.angle_beta   90.00
_cell.angle_gamma   90.00
#
_symmetry.space_group_name_H-M   'P 1'
#
loop_
_entity.id
_entity.type
_entity.pdbx_description
1 polymer ?
#
loop_
_entity_poly.entity_id
_entity_poly.type
_entity_poly.pdbx_seq_one_letter_code
_entity_poly.pdbx_strand_id
1 'polypeptide(L)'
;MYKKVHTISYILFKYGNFSKPFLNLMLEEKLPKEWYYYFVAQRYKWSQDYELALQYVEKALKLSKDNLTLYYILLSDKVNFLRFLKDKNAEFILEDIRKNFSKIPILARKIIAPILYDYYLKRSYEGRSAKIRFWSKEYLKDPSTYVFILWNRANMEVMENNIRSAIRLYFEGAKTALKIPHPTGILSNLNNASWYLKDIHPCFSLNISKKACYYLGCFREDMEGRFYILDTLFEIQKIVRDEDIWETAEIICLLYDDLPEKGGWGTKEHYKSLFEFCNTKRINFDISSYENTKELREYLINIGKDKKLYELSDILGISKPNLSKILKGWTFKVRSETIRNILERIDLKVDYMNDPYPIVNEYVKLKIIMEFLQNKEKLKKISKEKRKILFISTYMSLIKRNDYKGNFNLKELYSLFINDIDLFIQKAEKNMFIMWFTNKIIGKSHPLLEGRKDLAVKFFNILPLKKRDKFINYYLNLNEKDRILIDEFIRNYVRYDRKWGVSFSKGMLKNFIQEFRLKPLPTLLSVYSLDKKSERKRLVNNLDKIVL
;
A
#
# COMPACT_ATOMS: atom_id res chain seq x y z
N MET A 1 -20.54 23.58 18.84
CA MET A 1 -20.93 22.28 18.26
C MET A 1 -21.01 22.34 16.72
N TYR A 2 -21.89 23.15 16.12
CA TYR A 2 -22.04 23.23 14.66
C TYR A 2 -20.77 23.66 13.89
N LYS A 3 -20.01 24.65 14.37
CA LYS A 3 -18.74 25.06 13.72
C LYS A 3 -17.74 23.89 13.59
N LYS A 4 -17.63 23.05 14.63
CA LYS A 4 -16.77 21.85 14.65
C LYS A 4 -17.26 20.80 13.65
N VAL A 5 -18.58 20.59 13.57
CA VAL A 5 -19.21 19.69 12.60
C VAL A 5 -18.95 20.11 11.15
N HIS A 6 -19.12 21.39 10.81
CA HIS A 6 -18.85 21.89 9.47
C HIS A 6 -17.38 21.75 9.06
N THR A 7 -16.45 22.11 9.95
CA THR A 7 -15.02 21.99 9.65
C THR A 7 -14.61 20.54 9.44
N ILE A 8 -15.10 19.61 10.27
CA ILE A 8 -14.76 18.20 10.11
C ILE A 8 -15.38 17.64 8.84
N SER A 9 -16.62 17.97 8.54
CA SER A 9 -17.24 17.60 7.27
C SER A 9 -16.41 18.08 6.08
N TYR A 10 -15.91 19.31 6.11
CA TYR A 10 -15.00 19.82 5.08
C TYR A 10 -13.69 19.03 4.98
N ILE A 11 -13.08 18.64 6.10
CA ILE A 11 -11.89 17.77 6.11
C ILE A 11 -12.22 16.41 5.49
N LEU A 12 -13.38 15.82 5.81
CA LEU A 12 -13.84 14.55 5.24
C LEU A 12 -14.02 14.65 3.73
N PHE A 13 -14.66 15.72 3.24
CA PHE A 13 -14.80 15.95 1.80
C PHE A 13 -13.45 16.13 1.11
N LYS A 14 -12.54 16.86 1.73
CA LYS A 14 -11.25 17.19 1.11
C LYS A 14 -10.28 16.02 1.07
N TYR A 15 -10.28 15.15 2.07
CA TYR A 15 -9.26 14.10 2.22
C TYR A 15 -9.82 12.67 2.18
N GLY A 16 -11.15 12.50 2.12
CA GLY A 16 -11.80 11.19 2.07
C GLY A 16 -11.36 10.29 3.23
N ASN A 17 -11.11 9.00 2.95
CA ASN A 17 -10.70 8.01 3.95
C ASN A 17 -9.40 8.39 4.71
N PHE A 18 -8.55 9.26 4.16
CA PHE A 18 -7.37 9.74 4.90
C PHE A 18 -7.74 10.59 6.12
N SER A 19 -8.96 11.12 6.17
CA SER A 19 -9.49 11.87 7.33
C SER A 19 -10.08 10.97 8.43
N LYS A 20 -9.95 9.65 8.32
CA LYS A 20 -10.54 8.67 9.24
C LYS A 20 -10.40 8.99 10.74
N PRO A 21 -9.25 9.44 11.25
CA PRO A 21 -9.16 9.82 12.65
C PRO A 21 -10.11 10.94 13.09
N PHE A 22 -10.40 11.90 12.21
CA PHE A 22 -11.34 12.97 12.51
C PHE A 22 -12.77 12.43 12.61
N LEU A 23 -13.14 11.48 11.77
CA LEU A 23 -14.43 10.81 11.86
C LEU A 23 -14.55 10.05 13.19
N ASN A 24 -13.55 9.24 13.53
CA ASN A 24 -13.51 8.47 14.77
C ASN A 24 -13.56 9.38 16.00
N LEU A 25 -12.89 10.53 15.97
CA LEU A 25 -12.97 11.55 17.02
C LEU A 25 -14.37 12.13 17.14
N MET A 26 -14.99 12.52 16.03
CA MET A 26 -16.30 13.16 16.02
C MET A 26 -17.43 12.24 16.49
N LEU A 27 -17.34 10.94 16.17
CA LEU A 27 -18.33 9.95 16.61
C LEU A 27 -18.31 9.71 18.13
N GLU A 28 -17.28 10.17 18.86
CA GLU A 28 -17.25 10.15 20.32
C GLU A 28 -17.84 11.42 20.96
N GLU A 29 -18.20 12.42 20.16
CA GLU A 29 -18.81 13.66 20.64
C GLU A 29 -20.34 13.54 20.66
N LYS A 30 -21.01 14.36 21.48
CA LYS A 30 -22.47 14.52 21.38
C LYS A 30 -22.77 15.29 20.08
N LEU A 31 -23.50 14.68 19.16
CA LEU A 31 -23.82 15.21 17.82
C LEU A 31 -25.33 15.40 17.62
N PRO A 32 -25.78 16.35 16.79
CA PRO A 32 -27.16 16.34 16.30
C PRO A 32 -27.43 15.04 15.52
N LYS A 33 -28.66 14.52 15.58
CA LYS A 33 -28.99 13.17 15.06
C LYS A 33 -28.68 13.02 13.58
N GLU A 34 -29.02 14.01 12.76
CA GLU A 34 -28.77 14.04 11.32
C GLU A 34 -27.28 13.96 10.98
N TRP A 35 -26.44 14.66 11.75
CA TRP A 35 -24.98 14.63 11.58
C TRP A 35 -24.37 13.34 12.11
N TYR A 36 -24.87 12.81 13.22
CA TYR A 36 -24.47 11.50 13.73
C TYR A 36 -24.69 10.41 12.67
N TYR A 37 -25.90 10.36 12.09
CA TYR A 37 -26.21 9.40 11.03
C TYR A 37 -25.35 9.61 9.78
N TYR A 38 -25.12 10.86 9.36
CA TYR A 38 -24.19 11.14 8.26
C TYR A 38 -22.78 10.59 8.51
N PHE A 39 -22.20 10.85 9.69
CA PHE A 39 -20.86 10.37 10.03
C PHE A 39 -20.80 8.85 10.16
N VAL A 40 -21.83 8.21 10.73
CA VAL A 40 -21.92 6.75 10.77
C VAL A 40 -21.98 6.16 9.35
N ALA A 41 -22.72 6.79 8.43
CA ALA A 41 -22.74 6.38 7.03
C ALA A 41 -21.36 6.48 6.37
N GLN A 42 -20.57 7.54 6.65
CA GLN A 42 -19.19 7.66 6.13
C GLN A 42 -18.28 6.54 6.65
N ARG A 43 -18.47 6.10 7.90
CA ARG A 43 -17.71 4.96 8.46
C ARG A 43 -17.98 3.68 7.67
N TYR A 44 -19.26 3.37 7.42
CA TYR A 44 -19.66 2.19 6.66
C TYR A 44 -19.25 2.27 5.18
N LYS A 45 -19.31 3.46 4.58
CA LYS A 45 -18.76 3.71 3.24
C LYS A 45 -17.30 3.32 3.12
N TRP A 46 -16.48 3.64 4.12
CA TRP A 46 -15.05 3.33 4.09
C TRP A 46 -14.73 1.86 4.40
N SER A 47 -15.62 1.15 5.10
CA SER A 47 -15.57 -0.30 5.25
C SER A 47 -16.28 -1.05 4.11
N GLN A 48 -16.74 -0.34 3.07
CA GLN A 48 -17.45 -0.88 1.91
C GLN A 48 -18.77 -1.60 2.23
N ASP A 49 -19.38 -1.29 3.38
CA ASP A 49 -20.70 -1.78 3.75
C ASP A 49 -21.75 -0.78 3.24
N TYR A 50 -22.04 -0.86 1.94
CA TYR A 50 -22.89 0.12 1.26
C TYR A 50 -24.37 -0.01 1.65
N GLU A 51 -24.82 -1.18 2.09
CA GLU A 51 -26.19 -1.39 2.57
C GLU A 51 -26.42 -0.66 3.89
N LEU A 52 -25.55 -0.87 4.90
CA LEU A 52 -25.65 -0.12 6.15
C LEU A 52 -25.41 1.37 5.93
N ALA A 53 -24.45 1.74 5.07
CA ALA A 53 -24.22 3.14 4.74
C ALA A 53 -25.49 3.80 4.18
N LEU A 54 -26.20 3.12 3.28
CA LEU A 54 -27.47 3.59 2.71
C LEU A 54 -28.56 3.76 3.77
N GLN A 55 -28.74 2.78 4.66
CA GLN A 55 -29.74 2.88 5.74
C GLN A 55 -29.53 4.12 6.63
N TYR A 56 -28.27 4.43 6.97
CA TYR A 56 -27.94 5.61 7.76
C TYR A 56 -28.12 6.92 6.98
N VAL A 57 -27.81 6.93 5.68
CA VAL A 57 -28.09 8.09 4.82
C VAL A 57 -29.58 8.37 4.75
N GLU A 58 -30.44 7.36 4.64
CA GLU A 58 -31.89 7.55 4.58
C GLU A 58 -32.46 8.09 5.89
N LYS A 59 -31.95 7.63 7.03
CA LYS A 59 -32.28 8.21 8.35
C LYS A 59 -31.87 9.67 8.43
N ALA A 60 -30.68 10.03 7.93
CA ALA A 60 -30.20 11.40 7.92
C ALA A 60 -31.00 12.31 6.97
N LEU A 61 -31.41 11.81 5.79
CA LEU A 61 -32.21 12.56 4.81
C LEU A 61 -33.57 12.97 5.37
N LYS A 62 -34.22 12.10 6.14
CA LYS A 62 -35.51 12.42 6.80
C LYS A 62 -35.41 13.60 7.77
N LEU A 63 -34.24 13.82 8.35
CA LEU A 63 -33.97 14.83 9.39
C LEU A 63 -33.30 16.11 8.87
N SER A 64 -32.81 16.13 7.63
CA SER A 64 -31.95 17.21 7.11
C SER A 64 -32.64 18.17 6.13
N LYS A 65 -33.98 18.14 6.02
CA LYS A 65 -34.74 18.95 5.06
C LYS A 65 -34.43 20.46 5.16
N ASP A 66 -34.22 20.96 6.37
CA ASP A 66 -33.92 22.39 6.61
C ASP A 66 -32.43 22.74 6.45
N ASN A 67 -31.56 21.74 6.36
CA ASN A 67 -30.14 21.91 6.11
C ASN A 67 -29.80 21.50 4.67
N LEU A 68 -30.09 22.39 3.72
CA LEU A 68 -29.92 22.13 2.29
C LEU A 68 -28.52 21.64 1.91
N THR A 69 -27.47 22.12 2.58
CA THR A 69 -26.10 21.68 2.29
C THR A 69 -25.93 20.20 2.66
N LEU A 70 -26.31 19.81 3.88
CA LEU A 70 -26.24 18.42 4.33
C LEU A 70 -27.17 17.53 3.51
N TYR A 71 -28.38 18.00 3.21
CA TYR A 71 -29.35 17.28 2.39
C TYR A 71 -28.77 16.89 1.03
N TYR A 72 -28.19 17.84 0.29
CA TYR A 72 -27.60 17.56 -1.01
C TYR A 72 -26.34 16.68 -0.94
N ILE A 73 -25.53 16.80 0.12
CA ILE A 73 -24.41 15.88 0.38
C ILE A 73 -24.94 14.46 0.58
N LEU A 74 -25.99 14.28 1.38
CA LEU A 74 -26.59 12.98 1.65
C LEU A 74 -27.23 12.37 0.40
N LEU A 75 -27.89 13.18 -0.44
CA LEU A 75 -28.37 12.72 -1.74
C LEU A 75 -27.22 12.23 -2.63
N SER A 76 -26.09 12.96 -2.61
CA SER A 76 -24.89 12.58 -3.34
C SER A 76 -24.32 11.23 -2.87
N ASP A 77 -24.27 10.99 -1.56
CA ASP A 77 -23.84 9.70 -1.01
C ASP A 77 -24.85 8.59 -1.30
N LYS A 78 -26.17 8.87 -1.20
CA LYS A 78 -27.23 7.94 -1.58
C LYS A 78 -27.07 7.45 -3.01
N VAL A 79 -26.86 8.36 -3.96
CA VAL A 79 -26.59 8.02 -5.36
C VAL A 79 -25.41 7.07 -5.48
N ASN A 80 -24.28 7.37 -4.82
CA ASN A 80 -23.08 6.53 -4.92
C ASN A 80 -23.35 5.13 -4.35
N PHE A 81 -24.01 5.01 -3.20
CA PHE A 81 -24.30 3.71 -2.60
C PHE A 81 -25.26 2.89 -3.46
N LEU A 82 -26.33 3.51 -3.99
CA LEU A 82 -27.23 2.86 -4.92
C LEU A 82 -26.50 2.39 -6.18
N ARG A 83 -25.56 3.17 -6.72
CA ARG A 83 -24.71 2.75 -7.86
C ARG A 83 -23.85 1.53 -7.51
N PHE A 84 -23.22 1.51 -6.34
CA PHE A 84 -22.44 0.34 -5.90
C PHE A 84 -23.33 -0.90 -5.72
N LEU A 85 -24.55 -0.72 -5.25
CA LEU A 85 -25.58 -1.76 -5.11
C LEU A 85 -26.30 -2.09 -6.43
N LYS A 86 -25.92 -1.46 -7.55
CA LYS A 86 -26.54 -1.62 -8.88
C LYS A 86 -28.06 -1.33 -8.91
N ASP A 87 -28.53 -0.44 -8.04
CA ASP A 87 -29.93 0.00 -8.02
C ASP A 87 -30.15 1.15 -9.03
N LYS A 88 -31.15 0.98 -9.92
CA LYS A 88 -31.56 1.95 -10.94
C LYS A 88 -32.09 3.26 -10.35
N ASN A 89 -32.54 3.25 -9.10
CA ASN A 89 -32.99 4.45 -8.39
C ASN A 89 -31.93 5.56 -8.31
N ALA A 90 -30.65 5.19 -8.41
CA ALA A 90 -29.56 6.16 -8.50
C ALA A 90 -29.74 7.17 -9.65
N GLU A 91 -30.27 6.72 -10.80
CA GLU A 91 -30.40 7.54 -12.00
C GLU A 91 -31.46 8.63 -11.84
N PHE A 92 -32.60 8.31 -11.23
CA PHE A 92 -33.67 9.28 -10.99
C PHE A 92 -33.20 10.41 -10.06
N ILE A 93 -32.45 10.06 -9.02
CA ILE A 93 -31.90 11.05 -8.08
C ILE A 93 -30.84 11.92 -8.77
N LEU A 94 -29.95 11.31 -9.58
CA LEU A 94 -28.95 12.06 -10.36
C LEU A 94 -29.57 13.08 -11.30
N GLU A 95 -30.64 12.70 -11.98
CA GLU A 95 -31.36 13.57 -12.92
C GLU A 95 -32.05 14.74 -12.21
N ASP A 96 -32.62 14.51 -11.03
CA ASP A 96 -33.17 15.58 -10.19
C ASP A 96 -32.10 16.56 -9.71
N ILE A 97 -30.96 16.05 -9.22
CA ILE A 97 -29.80 16.86 -8.83
C ILE A 97 -29.30 17.69 -10.01
N ARG A 98 -29.23 17.10 -11.22
CA ARG A 98 -28.80 17.81 -12.43
C ARG A 98 -29.73 18.96 -12.77
N LYS A 99 -31.04 18.71 -12.85
CA LYS A 99 -32.05 19.74 -13.19
C LYS A 99 -32.05 20.89 -12.19
N ASN A 100 -31.80 20.59 -10.92
CA ASN A 100 -31.80 21.57 -9.84
C ASN A 100 -30.39 22.08 -9.43
N PHE A 101 -29.35 21.83 -10.23
CA PHE A 101 -27.96 22.13 -9.84
C PHE A 101 -27.73 23.61 -9.46
N SER A 102 -28.43 24.54 -10.13
CA SER A 102 -28.37 25.98 -9.84
C SER A 102 -28.95 26.37 -8.47
N LYS A 103 -29.77 25.51 -7.86
CA LYS A 103 -30.37 25.71 -6.52
C LYS A 103 -29.54 25.08 -5.40
N ILE A 104 -28.58 24.21 -5.73
CA ILE A 104 -27.72 23.55 -4.75
C ILE A 104 -26.79 24.58 -4.08
N PRO A 105 -26.57 24.55 -2.76
CA PRO A 105 -25.59 25.43 -2.11
C PRO A 105 -24.17 25.25 -2.67
N ILE A 106 -23.39 26.35 -2.75
CA ILE A 106 -22.04 26.36 -3.33
C ILE A 106 -21.13 25.27 -2.71
N LEU A 107 -21.21 25.07 -1.40
CA LEU A 107 -20.39 24.05 -0.71
C LEU A 107 -20.73 22.63 -1.16
N ALA A 108 -22.02 22.31 -1.31
CA ALA A 108 -22.47 21.00 -1.79
C ALA A 108 -22.15 20.79 -3.29
N ARG A 109 -22.19 21.85 -4.12
CA ARG A 109 -21.81 21.76 -5.54
C ARG A 109 -20.38 21.24 -5.75
N LYS A 110 -19.44 21.58 -4.85
CA LYS A 110 -18.03 21.12 -4.92
C LYS A 110 -17.90 19.60 -4.83
N ILE A 111 -18.81 18.95 -4.11
CA ILE A 111 -18.81 17.49 -3.88
C ILE A 111 -19.62 16.78 -4.97
N ILE A 112 -20.73 17.39 -5.39
CA ILE A 112 -21.67 16.81 -6.36
C ILE A 112 -21.14 16.92 -7.80
N ALA A 113 -20.44 18.01 -8.13
CA ALA A 113 -19.99 18.26 -9.50
C ALA A 113 -19.13 17.12 -10.07
N PRO A 114 -18.12 16.57 -9.37
CA PRO A 114 -17.36 15.40 -9.84
C PRO A 114 -18.22 14.17 -10.13
N ILE A 115 -19.27 13.92 -9.35
CA ILE A 115 -20.16 12.76 -9.51
C ILE A 115 -21.07 12.94 -10.73
N LEU A 116 -21.65 14.12 -10.90
CA LEU A 116 -22.39 14.46 -12.12
C LEU A 116 -21.48 14.37 -13.35
N TYR A 117 -20.26 14.90 -13.24
CA TYR A 117 -19.27 14.85 -14.30
C TYR A 117 -18.97 13.39 -14.69
N ASP A 118 -18.60 12.54 -13.72
CA ASP A 118 -18.39 11.10 -13.94
C ASP A 118 -19.57 10.43 -14.66
N TYR A 119 -20.78 10.61 -14.13
CA TYR A 119 -21.97 9.92 -14.63
C TYR A 119 -22.38 10.34 -16.04
N TYR A 120 -22.55 11.64 -16.29
CA TYR A 120 -23.08 12.12 -17.57
C TYR A 120 -22.02 12.21 -18.66
N LEU A 121 -20.73 12.33 -18.32
CA LEU A 121 -19.70 12.15 -19.34
C LEU A 121 -19.77 10.76 -19.95
N LYS A 122 -19.87 9.73 -19.10
CA LYS A 122 -20.01 8.34 -19.56
C LYS A 122 -21.26 8.16 -20.43
N ARG A 123 -22.39 8.75 -20.04
CA ARG A 123 -23.64 8.69 -20.83
C ARG A 123 -23.60 9.50 -22.13
N SER A 124 -22.89 10.62 -22.16
CA SER A 124 -22.70 11.41 -23.38
C SER A 124 -21.90 10.64 -24.43
N TYR A 125 -20.91 9.86 -23.98
CA TYR A 125 -20.16 8.94 -24.83
C TYR A 125 -21.03 7.80 -25.38
N GLU A 126 -21.92 7.23 -24.56
CA GLU A 126 -22.88 6.21 -25.00
C GLU A 126 -23.99 6.75 -25.94
N GLY A 127 -23.97 8.04 -26.30
CA GLY A 127 -25.00 8.68 -27.13
C GLY A 127 -26.34 8.89 -26.42
N ARG A 128 -26.36 8.78 -25.07
CA ARG A 128 -27.58 8.64 -24.25
C ARG A 128 -27.94 9.86 -23.40
N SER A 129 -27.25 11.01 -23.50
CA SER A 129 -27.62 12.19 -22.71
C SER A 129 -27.22 13.55 -23.28
N ALA A 130 -28.00 14.56 -22.91
CA ALA A 130 -27.68 15.98 -23.09
C ALA A 130 -26.40 16.38 -22.32
N LYS A 131 -25.55 17.22 -22.93
CA LYS A 131 -24.36 17.81 -22.30
C LYS A 131 -24.74 18.47 -20.96
N ILE A 132 -23.99 18.21 -19.87
CA ILE A 132 -24.20 18.94 -18.62
C ILE A 132 -23.81 20.40 -18.82
N ARG A 133 -24.74 21.32 -18.56
CA ARG A 133 -24.45 22.73 -18.30
C ARG A 133 -24.18 22.92 -16.81
N PHE A 134 -22.91 23.00 -16.42
CA PHE A 134 -22.55 23.37 -15.05
C PHE A 134 -22.69 24.88 -14.87
N TRP A 135 -23.60 25.29 -13.97
CA TRP A 135 -23.74 26.70 -13.59
C TRP A 135 -22.62 27.08 -12.61
N SER A 136 -21.82 28.09 -12.97
CA SER A 136 -20.60 28.58 -12.28
C SER A 136 -19.37 27.67 -12.39
N LYS A 137 -18.18 28.28 -12.53
CA LYS A 137 -16.86 27.60 -12.51
C LYS A 137 -16.23 27.55 -11.11
N GLU A 138 -16.92 28.02 -10.07
CA GLU A 138 -16.40 28.12 -8.69
C GLU A 138 -15.91 26.77 -8.12
N TYR A 139 -16.55 25.65 -8.48
CA TYR A 139 -16.13 24.33 -8.02
C TYR A 139 -14.77 23.91 -8.59
N LEU A 140 -14.33 24.47 -9.73
CA LEU A 140 -12.99 24.23 -10.29
C LEU A 140 -11.88 24.91 -9.48
N LYS A 141 -12.22 25.90 -8.63
CA LYS A 141 -11.25 26.54 -7.74
C LYS A 141 -10.88 25.67 -6.53
N ASP A 142 -11.69 24.67 -6.20
CA ASP A 142 -11.36 23.72 -5.14
C ASP A 142 -10.37 22.66 -5.68
N PRO A 143 -9.15 22.56 -5.13
CA PRO A 143 -8.16 21.65 -5.69
C PRO A 143 -8.53 20.17 -5.54
N SER A 144 -9.33 19.79 -4.53
CA SER A 144 -9.75 18.39 -4.37
C SER A 144 -10.75 18.03 -5.46
N THR A 145 -11.76 18.87 -5.66
CA THR A 145 -12.73 18.74 -6.75
C THR A 145 -12.03 18.70 -8.11
N TYR A 146 -11.05 19.58 -8.34
CA TYR A 146 -10.34 19.66 -9.62
C TYR A 146 -9.54 18.40 -9.97
N VAL A 147 -8.92 17.75 -8.98
CA VAL A 147 -8.21 16.47 -9.18
C VAL A 147 -9.14 15.39 -9.77
N PHE A 148 -10.35 15.25 -9.25
CA PHE A 148 -11.31 14.27 -9.75
C PHE A 148 -11.87 14.63 -11.12
N ILE A 149 -12.00 15.92 -11.43
CA ILE A 149 -12.39 16.37 -12.77
C ILE A 149 -11.31 16.06 -13.80
N LEU A 150 -10.04 16.32 -13.48
CA LEU A 150 -8.91 15.94 -14.35
C LEU A 150 -8.87 14.43 -14.59
N TRP A 151 -9.07 13.64 -13.52
CA TRP A 151 -9.15 12.19 -13.61
C TRP A 151 -10.29 11.71 -14.52
N ASN A 152 -11.50 12.27 -14.36
CA ASN A 152 -12.65 11.92 -15.21
C ASN A 152 -12.43 12.32 -16.68
N ARG A 153 -11.81 13.48 -16.95
CA ARG A 153 -11.42 13.88 -18.32
C ARG A 153 -10.40 12.92 -18.90
N ALA A 154 -9.41 12.51 -18.12
CA ALA A 154 -8.42 11.54 -18.57
C ALA A 154 -9.06 10.19 -18.94
N ASN A 155 -10.01 9.71 -18.13
CA ASN A 155 -10.77 8.50 -18.46
C ASN A 155 -11.55 8.63 -19.78
N MET A 156 -12.10 9.81 -20.09
CA MET A 156 -12.75 10.03 -21.40
C MET A 156 -11.76 9.98 -22.55
N GLU A 157 -10.63 10.67 -22.43
CA GLU A 157 -9.60 10.65 -23.47
C GLU A 157 -9.14 9.21 -23.75
N VAL A 158 -9.09 8.35 -22.72
CA VAL A 158 -8.87 6.91 -22.93
C VAL A 158 -9.99 6.27 -23.75
N MET A 159 -11.25 6.53 -23.41
CA MET A 159 -12.39 5.97 -24.15
C MET A 159 -12.40 6.42 -25.62
N GLU A 160 -11.96 7.64 -25.90
CA GLU A 160 -11.77 8.19 -27.26
C GLU A 160 -10.45 7.74 -27.92
N ASN A 161 -9.69 6.84 -27.28
CA ASN A 161 -8.37 6.36 -27.72
C ASN A 161 -7.29 7.46 -27.85
N ASN A 162 -7.49 8.62 -27.22
CA ASN A 162 -6.56 9.74 -27.13
C ASN A 162 -5.57 9.56 -25.95
N ILE A 163 -4.83 8.45 -25.96
CA ILE A 163 -3.98 8.02 -24.83
C ILE A 163 -2.97 9.08 -24.37
N ARG A 164 -2.36 9.84 -25.31
CA ARG A 164 -1.42 10.91 -24.99
C ARG A 164 -2.05 12.04 -24.16
N SER A 165 -3.28 12.44 -24.51
CA SER A 165 -4.05 13.45 -23.78
C SER A 165 -4.44 12.95 -22.40
N ALA A 166 -4.88 11.69 -22.30
CA ALA A 166 -5.20 11.05 -21.03
C ALA A 166 -4.01 11.06 -20.05
N ILE A 167 -2.83 10.63 -20.51
CA ILE A 167 -1.61 10.59 -19.70
C ILE A 167 -1.25 11.98 -19.16
N ARG A 168 -1.31 13.02 -20.02
CA ARG A 168 -1.05 14.41 -19.59
C ARG A 168 -1.99 14.83 -18.46
N LEU A 169 -3.28 14.53 -18.59
CA LEU A 169 -4.29 14.86 -17.58
C LEU A 169 -4.08 14.09 -16.27
N TYR A 170 -3.73 12.79 -16.33
CA TYR A 170 -3.38 12.03 -15.13
C TYR A 170 -2.18 12.64 -14.39
N PHE A 171 -1.12 13.03 -15.11
CA PHE A 171 0.03 13.68 -14.46
C PHE A 171 -0.32 15.03 -13.83
N GLU A 172 -1.16 15.83 -14.50
CA GLU A 172 -1.68 17.07 -13.94
C GLU A 172 -2.51 16.81 -12.67
N GLY A 173 -3.35 15.79 -12.69
CA GLY A 173 -4.13 15.31 -11.55
C GLY A 173 -3.23 14.90 -10.38
N ALA A 174 -2.21 14.08 -10.63
CA ALA A 174 -1.25 13.65 -9.63
C ALA A 174 -0.47 14.83 -9.03
N LYS A 175 0.02 15.76 -9.86
CA LYS A 175 0.72 16.97 -9.42
C LYS A 175 -0.16 17.85 -8.53
N THR A 176 -1.43 18.01 -8.89
CA THR A 176 -2.40 18.76 -8.10
C THR A 176 -2.69 18.06 -6.78
N ALA A 177 -2.89 16.74 -6.81
CA ALA A 177 -3.15 15.94 -5.62
C ALA A 177 -1.98 15.95 -4.62
N LEU A 178 -0.73 16.02 -5.09
CA LEU A 178 0.46 16.15 -4.25
C LEU A 178 0.52 17.49 -3.49
N LYS A 179 0.07 18.60 -4.10
CA LYS A 179 0.00 19.91 -3.43
C LYS A 179 -1.00 19.94 -2.29
N ILE A 180 -2.08 19.17 -2.40
CA ILE A 180 -3.14 19.02 -1.39
C ILE A 180 -3.18 17.59 -0.84
N PRO A 181 -2.03 17.06 -0.39
CA PRO A 181 -1.64 15.63 -0.38
C PRO A 181 -2.83 14.68 -0.19
N HIS A 182 -3.56 14.46 -1.29
CA HIS A 182 -4.83 13.74 -1.32
C HIS A 182 -4.54 12.31 -1.77
N PRO A 183 -4.56 11.31 -0.87
CA PRO A 183 -3.99 9.99 -1.19
C PRO A 183 -4.69 9.31 -2.37
N THR A 184 -6.02 9.28 -2.39
CA THR A 184 -6.76 8.68 -3.52
C THR A 184 -6.40 9.35 -4.85
N GLY A 185 -6.38 10.69 -4.90
CA GLY A 185 -6.00 11.42 -6.10
C GLY A 185 -4.58 11.13 -6.57
N ILE A 186 -3.61 11.05 -5.65
CA ILE A 186 -2.22 10.69 -6.00
C ILE A 186 -2.17 9.27 -6.57
N LEU A 187 -2.71 8.31 -5.83
CA LEU A 187 -2.60 6.89 -6.16
C LEU A 187 -3.33 6.54 -7.46
N SER A 188 -4.58 6.96 -7.63
CA SER A 188 -5.38 6.61 -8.81
C SER A 188 -4.83 7.27 -10.09
N ASN A 189 -4.36 8.52 -10.02
CA ASN A 189 -3.78 9.17 -11.20
C ASN A 189 -2.43 8.53 -11.59
N LEU A 190 -1.54 8.25 -10.64
CA LEU A 190 -0.27 7.58 -10.94
C LEU A 190 -0.47 6.16 -11.46
N ASN A 191 -1.41 5.41 -10.87
CA ASN A 191 -1.75 4.06 -11.31
C ASN A 191 -2.27 4.06 -12.75
N ASN A 192 -3.26 4.88 -13.05
CA ASN A 192 -3.85 4.92 -14.39
C ASN A 192 -2.82 5.40 -15.43
N ALA A 193 -2.02 6.42 -15.12
CA ALA A 193 -0.93 6.83 -16.00
C ALA A 193 0.04 5.68 -16.29
N SER A 194 0.41 4.90 -15.27
CA SER A 194 1.28 3.73 -15.42
C SER A 194 0.62 2.66 -16.31
N TRP A 195 -0.64 2.31 -16.03
CA TRP A 195 -1.37 1.29 -16.79
C TRP A 195 -1.41 1.59 -18.29
N TYR A 196 -1.76 2.82 -18.68
CA TYR A 196 -1.84 3.19 -20.10
C TYR A 196 -0.47 3.45 -20.76
N LEU A 197 0.59 3.64 -19.97
CA LEU A 197 1.96 3.75 -20.46
C LEU A 197 2.68 2.41 -20.59
N LYS A 198 2.16 1.32 -20.01
CA LYS A 198 2.91 0.07 -19.84
C LYS A 198 3.38 -0.54 -21.17
N ASP A 199 2.57 -0.45 -22.22
CA ASP A 199 2.91 -1.02 -23.53
C ASP A 199 3.63 -0.02 -24.45
N ILE A 200 3.57 1.28 -24.14
CA ILE A 200 4.14 2.37 -24.97
C ILE A 200 5.56 2.75 -24.49
N HIS A 201 5.70 2.95 -23.16
CA HIS A 201 6.95 3.35 -22.51
C HIS A 201 7.14 2.54 -21.22
N PRO A 202 7.40 1.22 -21.32
CA PRO A 202 7.37 0.30 -20.19
C PRO A 202 8.34 0.67 -19.06
N CYS A 203 9.57 1.08 -19.36
CA CYS A 203 10.54 1.52 -18.35
C CYS A 203 10.12 2.81 -17.63
N PHE A 204 9.49 3.75 -18.35
CA PHE A 204 8.97 4.97 -17.73
C PHE A 204 7.74 4.65 -16.88
N SER A 205 6.86 3.76 -17.37
CA SER A 205 5.72 3.24 -16.63
C SER A 205 6.15 2.58 -15.31
N LEU A 206 7.20 1.77 -15.33
CA LEU A 206 7.77 1.13 -14.14
C LEU A 206 8.14 2.17 -13.06
N ASN A 207 8.79 3.27 -13.46
CA ASN A 207 9.17 4.34 -12.54
C ASN A 207 7.96 5.04 -11.90
N ILE A 208 6.88 5.23 -12.66
CA ILE A 208 5.65 5.85 -12.16
C ILE A 208 4.93 4.89 -11.21
N SER A 209 4.85 3.61 -11.57
CA SER A 209 4.21 2.58 -10.75
C SER A 209 4.95 2.36 -9.42
N LYS A 210 6.30 2.32 -9.44
CA LYS A 210 7.12 2.30 -8.22
C LYS A 210 6.84 3.52 -7.32
N LYS A 211 6.63 4.71 -7.88
CA LYS A 211 6.20 5.90 -7.11
C LYS A 211 4.79 5.73 -6.53
N ALA A 212 3.86 5.13 -7.26
CA ALA A 212 2.51 4.85 -6.75
C ALA A 212 2.57 3.89 -5.54
N CYS A 213 3.35 2.81 -5.62
CA CYS A 213 3.58 1.90 -4.50
C CYS A 213 4.25 2.59 -3.30
N TYR A 214 5.22 3.47 -3.53
CA TYR A 214 5.84 4.27 -2.46
C TYR A 214 4.80 5.14 -1.74
N TYR A 215 3.95 5.86 -2.49
CA TYR A 215 2.89 6.66 -1.89
C TYR A 215 1.83 5.79 -1.19
N LEU A 216 1.58 4.58 -1.67
CA LEU A 216 0.68 3.64 -0.98
C LEU A 216 1.20 3.37 0.43
N GLY A 217 2.48 3.01 0.57
CA GLY A 217 3.13 2.84 1.88
C GLY A 217 3.14 4.10 2.74
N CYS A 218 3.32 5.27 2.12
CA CYS A 218 3.30 6.56 2.83
C CYS A 218 1.91 6.95 3.37
N PHE A 219 0.80 6.50 2.79
CA PHE A 219 -0.52 7.04 3.10
C PHE A 219 -1.54 6.04 3.65
N ARG A 220 -1.30 4.73 3.53
CA ARG A 220 -2.27 3.69 3.92
C ARG A 220 -1.66 2.66 4.84
N GLU A 221 -2.46 2.23 5.83
CA GLU A 221 -2.23 0.97 6.54
C GLU A 221 -3.07 -0.16 5.95
N ASP A 222 -4.27 0.17 5.45
CA ASP A 222 -5.21 -0.68 4.70
C ASP A 222 -4.77 -0.83 3.23
N MET A 223 -3.61 -1.44 3.00
CA MET A 223 -2.99 -1.53 1.68
C MET A 223 -3.79 -2.44 0.72
N GLU A 224 -4.44 -3.47 1.26
CA GLU A 224 -5.36 -4.38 0.56
C GLU A 224 -6.50 -3.60 -0.12
N GLY A 225 -6.97 -2.50 0.48
CA GLY A 225 -7.98 -1.63 -0.13
C GLY A 225 -7.54 -0.92 -1.41
N ARG A 226 -6.26 -1.04 -1.81
CA ARG A 226 -5.68 -0.48 -3.04
C ARG A 226 -4.85 -1.52 -3.80
N PHE A 227 -5.25 -2.79 -3.74
CA PHE A 227 -4.55 -3.92 -4.34
C PHE A 227 -4.19 -3.74 -5.83
N TYR A 228 -5.03 -3.04 -6.60
CA TYR A 228 -4.82 -2.75 -8.02
C TYR A 228 -3.48 -2.05 -8.33
N ILE A 229 -2.89 -1.36 -7.35
CA ILE A 229 -1.59 -0.68 -7.49
C ILE A 229 -0.46 -1.71 -7.57
N LEU A 230 -0.55 -2.77 -6.77
CA LEU A 230 0.42 -3.87 -6.80
C LEU A 230 0.26 -4.71 -8.06
N ASP A 231 -0.99 -4.97 -8.46
CA ASP A 231 -1.31 -5.63 -9.74
C ASP A 231 -0.72 -4.86 -10.93
N THR A 232 -0.94 -3.54 -11.00
CA THR A 232 -0.36 -2.69 -12.06
C THR A 232 1.17 -2.74 -12.05
N LEU A 233 1.81 -2.65 -10.89
CA LEU A 233 3.27 -2.80 -10.78
C LEU A 233 3.73 -4.16 -11.31
N PHE A 234 3.08 -5.23 -10.88
CA PHE A 234 3.41 -6.60 -11.27
C PHE A 234 3.31 -6.80 -12.78
N GLU A 235 2.23 -6.36 -13.41
CA GLU A 235 2.05 -6.42 -14.87
C GLU A 235 3.14 -5.65 -15.62
N ILE A 236 3.51 -4.45 -15.17
CA ILE A 236 4.59 -3.68 -15.78
C ILE A 236 5.94 -4.38 -15.61
N GLN A 237 6.19 -4.95 -14.42
CA GLN A 237 7.41 -5.71 -14.13
C GLN A 237 7.57 -6.93 -15.04
N LYS A 238 6.48 -7.61 -15.41
CA LYS A 238 6.51 -8.69 -16.41
C LYS A 238 7.01 -8.19 -17.76
N ILE A 239 6.46 -7.07 -18.23
CA ILE A 239 6.79 -6.50 -19.55
C ILE A 239 8.28 -6.13 -19.63
N VAL A 240 8.80 -5.45 -18.60
CA VAL A 240 10.23 -5.04 -18.57
C VAL A 240 11.18 -6.13 -18.09
N ARG A 241 10.66 -7.28 -17.65
CA ARG A 241 11.41 -8.35 -16.97
C ARG A 241 12.20 -7.80 -15.77
N ASP A 242 11.53 -7.03 -14.91
CA ASP A 242 12.12 -6.44 -13.69
C ASP A 242 12.47 -7.56 -12.71
N GLU A 243 13.74 -7.67 -12.33
CA GLU A 243 14.19 -8.71 -11.42
C GLU A 243 13.69 -8.55 -9.98
N ASP A 244 13.06 -7.43 -9.64
CA ASP A 244 12.46 -7.18 -8.32
C ASP A 244 10.99 -7.64 -8.26
N ILE A 245 10.47 -8.25 -9.33
CA ILE A 245 9.09 -8.74 -9.43
C ILE A 245 8.72 -9.75 -8.33
N TRP A 246 9.68 -10.54 -7.87
CA TRP A 246 9.47 -11.50 -6.80
C TRP A 246 9.06 -10.83 -5.48
N GLU A 247 9.58 -9.64 -5.17
CA GLU A 247 9.19 -8.91 -3.94
C GLU A 247 7.75 -8.44 -4.02
N THR A 248 7.32 -8.02 -5.22
CA THR A 248 5.94 -7.63 -5.48
C THR A 248 5.02 -8.84 -5.39
N ALA A 249 5.43 -10.00 -5.90
CA ALA A 249 4.69 -11.27 -5.75
C ALA A 249 4.53 -11.68 -4.27
N GLU A 250 5.59 -11.59 -3.46
CA GLU A 250 5.51 -11.86 -2.02
C GLU A 250 4.50 -10.93 -1.32
N ILE A 251 4.53 -9.63 -1.62
CA ILE A 251 3.59 -8.66 -1.03
C ILE A 251 2.14 -8.95 -1.47
N ILE A 252 1.93 -9.32 -2.74
CA ILE A 252 0.63 -9.75 -3.25
C ILE A 252 0.10 -10.94 -2.43
N CYS A 253 0.93 -11.97 -2.22
CA CYS A 253 0.55 -13.12 -1.42
C CYS A 253 0.21 -12.75 0.03
N LEU A 254 1.02 -11.89 0.68
CA LEU A 254 0.77 -11.46 2.06
C LEU A 254 -0.56 -10.71 2.21
N LEU A 255 -0.92 -9.85 1.26
CA LEU A 255 -2.10 -9.00 1.35
C LEU A 255 -3.39 -9.65 0.83
N TYR A 256 -3.28 -10.72 0.03
CA TYR A 256 -4.44 -11.35 -0.61
C TYR A 256 -5.48 -11.84 0.40
N ASP A 257 -5.05 -12.40 1.53
CA ASP A 257 -5.96 -12.95 2.55
C ASP A 257 -6.85 -11.90 3.21
N ASP A 258 -6.43 -10.62 3.18
CA ASP A 258 -7.17 -9.50 3.77
C ASP A 258 -8.20 -8.89 2.79
N LEU A 259 -8.24 -9.35 1.54
CA LEU A 259 -9.21 -8.90 0.56
C LEU A 259 -10.62 -9.41 0.87
N PRO A 260 -11.67 -8.64 0.56
CA PRO A 260 -13.04 -9.14 0.58
C PRO A 260 -13.24 -10.31 -0.39
N GLU A 261 -14.12 -11.25 -0.05
CA GLU A 261 -14.30 -12.50 -0.82
C GLU A 261 -14.87 -12.28 -2.24
N LYS A 262 -15.95 -11.50 -2.36
CA LYS A 262 -16.73 -11.35 -3.61
C LYS A 262 -17.09 -9.89 -3.87
N GLY A 263 -17.49 -9.57 -5.11
CA GLY A 263 -18.05 -8.25 -5.47
C GLY A 263 -17.33 -7.48 -6.58
N GLY A 264 -16.45 -8.14 -7.34
CA GLY A 264 -15.75 -7.54 -8.49
C GLY A 264 -14.37 -6.98 -8.15
N TRP A 265 -13.99 -5.85 -8.76
CA TRP A 265 -12.65 -5.25 -8.58
C TRP A 265 -12.32 -5.03 -7.10
N GLY A 266 -11.11 -5.41 -6.67
CA GLY A 266 -10.71 -5.26 -5.27
C GLY A 266 -11.01 -6.45 -4.36
N THR A 267 -11.36 -7.61 -4.92
CA THR A 267 -11.78 -8.81 -4.16
C THR A 267 -10.88 -10.02 -4.46
N LYS A 268 -10.93 -11.03 -3.61
CA LYS A 268 -10.24 -12.31 -3.82
C LYS A 268 -10.65 -12.96 -5.13
N GLU A 269 -11.96 -13.01 -5.42
CA GLU A 269 -12.49 -13.54 -6.69
C GLU A 269 -11.80 -12.92 -7.91
N HIS A 270 -11.65 -11.60 -7.92
CA HIS A 270 -11.03 -10.89 -9.04
C HIS A 270 -9.53 -11.14 -9.18
N TYR A 271 -8.79 -11.21 -8.07
CA TYR A 271 -7.32 -11.38 -8.08
C TYR A 271 -6.85 -12.83 -7.90
N LYS A 272 -7.76 -13.81 -7.92
CA LYS A 272 -7.46 -15.22 -7.65
C LYS A 272 -6.33 -15.77 -8.52
N SER A 273 -6.41 -15.58 -9.83
CA SER A 273 -5.39 -16.09 -10.76
C SER A 273 -4.01 -15.45 -10.55
N LEU A 274 -3.98 -14.15 -10.24
CA LEU A 274 -2.74 -13.45 -9.92
C LEU A 274 -2.12 -14.01 -8.62
N PHE A 275 -2.94 -14.21 -7.59
CA PHE A 275 -2.50 -14.78 -6.33
C PHE A 275 -1.99 -16.22 -6.51
N GLU A 276 -2.74 -17.08 -7.19
CA GLU A 276 -2.35 -18.47 -7.45
C GLU A 276 -0.99 -18.53 -8.15
N PHE A 277 -0.81 -17.72 -9.20
CA PHE A 277 0.48 -17.59 -9.88
C PHE A 277 1.60 -17.18 -8.92
N CYS A 278 1.43 -16.07 -8.19
CA CYS A 278 2.45 -15.58 -7.25
C CYS A 278 2.78 -16.62 -6.17
N ASN A 279 1.77 -17.32 -5.65
CA ASN A 279 1.91 -18.31 -4.61
C ASN A 279 2.71 -19.54 -5.07
N THR A 280 2.55 -19.97 -6.33
CA THR A 280 3.38 -21.06 -6.91
C THR A 280 4.86 -20.72 -7.04
N LYS A 281 5.20 -19.42 -7.10
CA LYS A 281 6.58 -18.92 -7.22
C LYS A 281 7.12 -18.36 -5.91
N ARG A 282 6.41 -18.57 -4.79
CA ARG A 282 6.76 -18.00 -3.49
C ARG A 282 8.14 -18.45 -3.01
N ILE A 283 8.98 -17.48 -2.66
CA ILE A 283 10.36 -17.72 -2.30
C ILE A 283 10.44 -18.40 -0.94
N ASN A 284 11.15 -19.52 -0.90
CA ASN A 284 11.35 -20.29 0.32
C ASN A 284 12.83 -20.31 0.66
N PHE A 285 13.19 -19.64 1.76
CA PHE A 285 14.58 -19.55 2.22
C PHE A 285 15.13 -20.86 2.79
N ASP A 286 14.27 -21.73 3.32
CA ASP A 286 14.66 -22.92 4.08
C ASP A 286 14.81 -24.19 3.22
N ILE A 287 14.29 -24.18 1.99
CA ILE A 287 14.38 -25.34 1.11
C ILE A 287 15.82 -25.61 0.67
N SER A 288 16.29 -26.84 0.84
CA SER A 288 17.66 -27.28 0.53
C SER A 288 17.74 -28.34 -0.58
N SER A 289 16.59 -28.87 -1.02
CA SER A 289 16.47 -29.80 -2.14
C SER A 289 15.11 -29.66 -2.81
N TYR A 290 15.05 -29.97 -4.10
CA TYR A 290 13.86 -29.82 -4.94
C TYR A 290 13.49 -31.14 -5.58
N GLU A 291 12.20 -31.35 -5.83
CA GLU A 291 11.75 -32.46 -6.66
C GLU A 291 12.30 -32.33 -8.09
N ASN A 292 12.74 -33.45 -8.66
CA ASN A 292 13.20 -33.50 -10.04
C ASN A 292 12.02 -33.58 -11.01
N THR A 293 11.29 -32.47 -11.15
CA THR A 293 10.11 -32.39 -12.01
C THR A 293 10.46 -32.47 -13.50
N LYS A 294 9.48 -32.80 -14.34
CA LYS A 294 9.66 -32.80 -15.80
C LYS A 294 10.08 -31.42 -16.31
N GLU A 295 9.44 -30.36 -15.79
CA GLU A 295 9.74 -28.97 -16.11
C GLU A 295 11.22 -28.61 -15.85
N LEU A 296 11.77 -29.01 -14.69
CA LEU A 296 13.18 -28.80 -14.38
C LEU A 296 14.10 -29.55 -15.35
N ARG A 297 13.77 -30.81 -15.69
CA ARG A 297 14.59 -31.59 -16.64
C ARG A 297 14.58 -30.98 -18.03
N GLU A 298 13.41 -30.57 -18.52
CA GLU A 298 13.26 -29.92 -19.83
C GLU A 298 14.03 -28.60 -19.87
N TYR A 299 13.99 -27.82 -18.79
CA TYR A 299 14.80 -26.60 -18.66
C TYR A 299 16.30 -26.90 -18.78
N LEU A 300 16.81 -27.91 -18.06
CA LEU A 300 18.22 -28.31 -18.12
C LEU A 300 18.63 -28.84 -19.51
N ILE A 301 17.73 -29.55 -20.20
CA ILE A 301 17.95 -30.00 -21.59
C ILE A 301 18.03 -28.79 -22.52
N ASN A 302 17.10 -27.83 -22.37
CA ASN A 302 17.02 -26.65 -23.22
C ASN A 302 18.24 -25.73 -23.08
N ILE A 303 18.89 -25.67 -21.91
CA ILE A 303 20.15 -24.93 -21.74
C ILE A 303 21.22 -25.41 -22.74
N GLY A 304 21.25 -26.71 -23.05
CA GLY A 304 22.17 -27.29 -24.02
C GLY A 304 21.47 -27.91 -25.21
N LYS A 305 20.44 -27.25 -25.76
CA LYS A 305 19.55 -27.79 -26.79
C LYS A 305 20.25 -28.40 -28.02
N ASP A 306 21.51 -28.04 -28.26
CA ASP A 306 22.33 -28.55 -29.37
C ASP A 306 23.68 -29.12 -28.92
N LYS A 307 23.78 -29.52 -27.64
CA LYS A 307 25.02 -29.99 -27.00
C LYS A 307 24.98 -31.48 -26.72
N LYS A 308 26.12 -32.15 -26.90
CA LYS A 308 26.27 -33.54 -26.45
C LYS A 308 26.30 -33.58 -24.92
N LEU A 309 25.96 -34.74 -24.34
CA LEU A 309 25.89 -34.89 -22.88
C LEU A 309 27.20 -34.52 -22.14
N TYR A 310 28.37 -34.76 -22.74
CA TYR A 310 29.64 -34.35 -22.12
C TYR A 310 29.82 -32.83 -22.11
N GLU A 311 29.45 -32.15 -23.21
CA GLU A 311 29.52 -30.69 -23.31
C GLU A 311 28.54 -30.05 -22.32
N LEU A 312 27.33 -30.59 -22.21
CA LEU A 312 26.35 -30.13 -21.23
C LEU A 312 26.82 -30.39 -19.78
N SER A 313 27.46 -31.53 -19.52
CA SER A 313 28.10 -31.84 -18.24
C SER A 313 29.13 -30.78 -17.85
N ASP A 314 29.96 -30.35 -18.79
CA ASP A 314 30.99 -29.34 -18.57
C ASP A 314 30.37 -27.95 -18.35
N ILE A 315 29.39 -27.56 -19.16
CA ILE A 315 28.64 -26.29 -19.05
C ILE A 315 27.95 -26.19 -17.69
N LEU A 316 27.21 -27.22 -17.29
CA LEU A 316 26.44 -27.23 -16.04
C LEU A 316 27.33 -27.47 -14.80
N GLY A 317 28.58 -27.90 -14.99
CA GLY A 317 29.47 -28.28 -13.88
C GLY A 317 28.97 -29.50 -13.10
N ILE A 318 28.25 -30.42 -13.74
CA ILE A 318 27.72 -31.64 -13.14
C ILE A 318 28.36 -32.83 -13.82
N SER A 319 28.91 -33.77 -13.05
CA SER A 319 29.51 -34.98 -13.64
C SER A 319 28.52 -35.72 -14.56
N LYS A 320 29.00 -36.13 -15.74
CA LYS A 320 28.21 -36.84 -16.76
C LYS A 320 27.29 -37.95 -16.21
N PRO A 321 27.73 -38.84 -15.30
CA PRO A 321 26.83 -39.87 -14.74
C PRO A 321 25.68 -39.28 -13.92
N ASN A 322 25.94 -38.23 -13.14
CA ASN A 322 24.93 -37.58 -12.31
C ASN A 322 23.96 -36.76 -13.16
N LEU A 323 24.47 -36.03 -14.15
CA LEU A 323 23.63 -35.31 -15.11
C LEU A 323 22.69 -36.27 -15.83
N SER A 324 23.20 -37.40 -16.33
CA SER A 324 22.38 -38.45 -16.96
C SER A 324 21.24 -38.94 -16.07
N LYS A 325 21.52 -39.22 -14.78
CA LYS A 325 20.50 -39.64 -13.80
C LYS A 325 19.44 -38.56 -13.57
N ILE A 326 19.84 -37.28 -13.49
CA ILE A 326 18.92 -36.15 -13.34
C ILE A 326 18.02 -36.04 -14.58
N LEU A 327 18.60 -35.99 -15.78
CA LEU A 327 17.86 -35.80 -17.03
C LEU A 327 16.90 -36.96 -17.35
N LYS A 328 17.25 -38.20 -16.95
CA LYS A 328 16.37 -39.37 -17.08
C LYS A 328 15.29 -39.47 -16.00
N GLY A 329 15.31 -38.60 -14.99
CA GLY A 329 14.37 -38.66 -13.86
C GLY A 329 14.68 -39.76 -12.84
N TRP A 330 15.84 -40.40 -12.92
CA TRP A 330 16.27 -41.43 -11.95
C TRP A 330 16.68 -40.84 -10.60
N THR A 331 17.07 -39.57 -10.59
CA THR A 331 17.27 -38.79 -9.36
C THR A 331 15.93 -38.20 -8.92
N PHE A 332 15.42 -38.57 -7.75
CA PHE A 332 14.14 -38.03 -7.25
C PHE A 332 14.23 -36.57 -6.79
N LYS A 333 15.36 -36.19 -6.17
CA LYS A 333 15.59 -34.83 -5.66
C LYS A 333 16.91 -34.25 -6.12
N VAL A 334 16.89 -33.00 -6.55
CA VAL A 334 18.08 -32.21 -6.92
C VAL A 334 18.44 -31.30 -5.74
N ARG A 335 19.71 -31.28 -5.34
CA ARG A 335 20.18 -30.42 -4.24
C ARG A 335 20.19 -28.96 -4.68
N SER A 336 19.86 -28.04 -3.77
CA SER A 336 19.97 -26.59 -4.00
C SER A 336 21.36 -26.17 -4.48
N GLU A 337 22.42 -26.72 -3.89
CA GLU A 337 23.81 -26.50 -4.28
C GLU A 337 24.07 -26.82 -5.76
N THR A 338 23.47 -27.90 -6.28
CA THR A 338 23.60 -28.26 -7.70
C THR A 338 22.99 -27.20 -8.60
N ILE A 339 21.83 -26.64 -8.22
CA ILE A 339 21.16 -25.59 -8.98
C ILE A 339 21.94 -24.27 -8.90
N ARG A 340 22.49 -23.93 -7.72
CA ARG A 340 23.33 -22.73 -7.56
C ARG A 340 24.57 -22.79 -8.45
N ASN A 341 25.28 -23.92 -8.43
CA ASN A 341 26.46 -24.12 -9.27
C ASN A 341 26.14 -23.97 -10.76
N ILE A 342 24.95 -24.41 -11.21
CA ILE A 342 24.48 -24.18 -12.58
C ILE A 342 24.31 -22.67 -12.84
N LEU A 343 23.60 -21.97 -11.95
CA LEU A 343 23.30 -20.54 -12.11
C LEU A 343 24.56 -19.67 -12.15
N GLU A 344 25.52 -19.94 -11.27
CA GLU A 344 26.79 -19.20 -11.19
C GLU A 344 27.69 -19.43 -12.41
N ARG A 345 27.61 -20.61 -13.06
CA ARG A 345 28.45 -20.95 -14.21
C ARG A 345 27.99 -20.37 -15.53
N ILE A 346 26.67 -20.24 -15.71
CA ILE A 346 26.08 -19.99 -17.04
C ILE A 346 25.65 -18.53 -17.20
N ASP A 347 25.77 -17.72 -16.14
CA ASP A 347 25.33 -16.31 -16.11
C ASP A 347 23.92 -16.15 -16.71
N LEU A 348 23.01 -17.07 -16.34
CA LEU A 348 21.67 -17.13 -16.91
C LEU A 348 20.84 -15.95 -16.43
N LYS A 349 20.27 -15.21 -17.38
CA LYS A 349 19.17 -14.29 -17.08
C LYS A 349 17.89 -15.08 -16.82
N VAL A 350 17.65 -15.39 -15.54
CA VAL A 350 16.47 -16.14 -15.11
C VAL A 350 15.19 -15.34 -15.36
N ASP A 351 14.21 -15.99 -15.99
CA ASP A 351 12.88 -15.43 -16.19
C ASP A 351 11.94 -15.89 -15.07
N TYR A 352 11.65 -14.98 -14.13
CA TYR A 352 10.74 -15.24 -13.02
C TYR A 352 9.38 -15.81 -13.48
N MET A 353 8.91 -15.40 -14.65
CA MET A 353 7.59 -15.77 -15.14
C MET A 353 7.53 -17.20 -15.65
N ASN A 354 8.59 -17.64 -16.33
CA ASN A 354 8.57 -18.85 -17.15
C ASN A 354 9.51 -19.95 -16.64
N ASP A 355 10.54 -19.61 -15.87
CA ASP A 355 11.54 -20.59 -15.44
C ASP A 355 11.01 -21.46 -14.28
N PRO A 356 11.47 -22.72 -14.18
CA PRO A 356 11.03 -23.62 -13.12
C PRO A 356 11.24 -23.04 -11.73
N TYR A 357 10.32 -23.32 -10.80
CA TYR A 357 10.43 -22.82 -9.41
C TYR A 357 11.81 -23.06 -8.76
N PRO A 358 12.45 -24.25 -8.89
CA PRO A 358 13.77 -24.47 -8.32
C PRO A 358 14.85 -23.48 -8.83
N ILE A 359 14.77 -23.11 -10.11
CA ILE A 359 15.68 -22.15 -10.75
C ILE A 359 15.42 -20.74 -10.20
N VAL A 360 14.15 -20.31 -10.19
CA VAL A 360 13.74 -19.00 -9.68
C VAL A 360 14.10 -18.82 -8.21
N ASN A 361 13.82 -19.83 -7.38
CA ASN A 361 14.04 -19.74 -5.94
C ASN A 361 15.53 -19.63 -5.59
N GLU A 362 16.40 -20.44 -6.21
CA GLU A 362 17.84 -20.34 -5.97
C GLU A 362 18.45 -19.07 -6.59
N TYR A 363 17.94 -18.60 -7.73
CA TYR A 363 18.37 -17.32 -8.31
C TYR A 363 18.10 -16.14 -7.37
N VAL A 364 16.89 -16.06 -6.79
CA VAL A 364 16.55 -15.00 -5.83
C VAL A 364 17.41 -15.10 -4.57
N LYS A 365 17.66 -16.31 -4.05
CA LYS A 365 18.58 -16.51 -2.92
C LYS A 365 20.00 -16.02 -3.23
N LEU A 366 20.54 -16.33 -4.41
CA LEU A 366 21.84 -15.83 -4.85
C LEU A 366 21.85 -14.30 -4.92
N LYS A 367 20.80 -13.68 -5.48
CA LYS A 367 20.69 -12.21 -5.52
C LYS A 367 20.72 -11.59 -4.12
N ILE A 368 20.01 -12.18 -3.16
CA ILE A 368 20.02 -11.73 -1.76
C ILE A 368 21.43 -11.84 -1.16
N ILE A 369 22.11 -12.98 -1.38
CA ILE A 369 23.48 -13.20 -0.91
C ILE A 369 24.43 -12.16 -1.52
N MET A 370 24.40 -11.96 -2.84
CA MET A 370 25.27 -11.00 -3.53
C MET A 370 25.05 -9.58 -3.03
N GLU A 371 23.78 -9.15 -2.92
CA GLU A 371 23.46 -7.81 -2.40
C GLU A 371 23.94 -7.65 -0.93
N PHE A 372 23.82 -8.70 -0.11
CA PHE A 372 24.31 -8.69 1.27
C PHE A 372 25.84 -8.55 1.32
N LEU A 373 26.56 -9.32 0.50
CA LEU A 373 28.02 -9.24 0.40
C LEU A 373 28.49 -7.86 -0.05
N GLN A 374 27.76 -7.21 -0.97
CA GLN A 374 28.06 -5.83 -1.40
C GLN A 374 27.75 -4.79 -0.31
N ASN A 375 26.74 -5.05 0.53
CA ASN A 375 26.28 -4.12 1.56
C ASN A 375 27.00 -4.29 2.90
N LYS A 376 27.66 -5.43 3.18
CA LYS A 376 28.29 -5.69 4.48
C LYS A 376 29.41 -4.70 4.84
N GLU A 377 30.17 -4.22 3.86
CA GLU A 377 31.18 -3.18 4.10
C GLU A 377 30.56 -1.79 4.30
N LYS A 378 29.42 -1.52 3.67
CA LYS A 378 28.67 -0.28 3.88
C LYS A 378 28.07 -0.25 5.29
N LEU A 379 27.58 -1.38 5.81
CA LEU A 379 27.09 -1.53 7.19
C LEU A 379 28.10 -1.01 8.20
N LYS A 380 29.35 -1.47 8.09
CA LYS A 380 30.45 -1.13 9.01
C LYS A 380 30.75 0.37 9.07
N LYS A 381 30.48 1.10 7.99
CA LYS A 381 30.71 2.56 7.89
C LYS A 381 29.57 3.41 8.46
N ILE A 382 28.40 2.84 8.72
CA ILE A 382 27.26 3.60 9.27
C ILE A 382 27.46 3.83 10.77
N SER A 383 27.25 5.08 11.22
CA SER A 383 27.33 5.43 12.63
C SER A 383 26.31 4.66 13.49
N LYS A 384 26.68 4.39 14.74
CA LYS A 384 25.83 3.67 15.70
C LYS A 384 24.42 4.25 15.78
N GLU A 385 24.31 5.58 15.89
CA GLU A 385 23.01 6.28 15.94
C GLU A 385 22.17 6.08 14.69
N LYS A 386 22.77 6.15 13.49
CA LYS A 386 22.06 5.93 12.24
C LYS A 386 21.63 4.46 12.10
N ARG A 387 22.45 3.51 12.56
CA ARG A 387 22.10 2.08 12.58
C ARG A 387 20.86 1.81 13.44
N LYS A 388 20.76 2.41 14.63
CA LYS A 388 19.59 2.26 15.52
C LYS A 388 18.29 2.60 14.79
N ILE A 389 18.27 3.79 14.16
CA ILE A 389 17.09 4.29 13.45
C ILE A 389 16.77 3.42 12.24
N LEU A 390 17.77 3.07 11.43
CA LEU A 390 17.55 2.28 10.22
C LEU A 390 17.04 0.88 10.54
N PHE A 391 17.63 0.19 11.52
CA PHE A 391 17.21 -1.16 11.91
C PHE A 391 15.74 -1.17 12.35
N ILE A 392 15.38 -0.30 13.31
CA ILE A 392 14.02 -0.26 13.86
C ILE A 392 13.04 0.20 12.79
N SER A 393 13.37 1.23 12.01
CA SER A 393 12.47 1.73 10.96
C SER A 393 12.22 0.71 9.86
N THR A 394 13.24 -0.08 9.48
CA THR A 394 13.07 -1.19 8.53
C THR A 394 12.19 -2.28 9.13
N TYR A 395 12.40 -2.69 10.38
CA TYR A 395 11.55 -3.69 11.04
C TYR A 395 10.09 -3.24 11.12
N MET A 396 9.86 -1.97 11.49
CA MET A 396 8.54 -1.34 11.53
C MET A 396 7.87 -1.28 10.14
N SER A 397 8.65 -1.23 9.06
CA SER A 397 8.13 -1.12 7.69
C SER A 397 7.55 -2.42 7.14
N LEU A 398 7.99 -3.57 7.66
CA LEU A 398 7.61 -4.90 7.18
C LEU A 398 6.09 -5.12 7.27
N ILE A 399 5.54 -5.83 6.29
CA ILE A 399 4.13 -6.25 6.25
C ILE A 399 4.03 -7.66 6.83
N LYS A 400 3.01 -7.92 7.66
CA LYS A 400 2.69 -9.26 8.22
C LYS A 400 3.93 -10.05 8.63
N ARG A 401 4.83 -9.40 9.37
CA ARG A 401 6.18 -9.94 9.58
C ARG A 401 6.26 -11.26 10.34
N ASN A 402 5.18 -11.67 11.01
CA ASN A 402 5.05 -12.98 11.63
C ASN A 402 5.06 -14.13 10.61
N ASP A 403 4.73 -13.84 9.35
CA ASP A 403 4.71 -14.81 8.26
C ASP A 403 6.11 -15.04 7.68
N TYR A 404 7.06 -14.15 7.98
CA TYR A 404 8.47 -14.43 7.73
C TYR A 404 8.97 -15.40 8.80
N LYS A 405 9.19 -16.66 8.41
CA LYS A 405 9.49 -17.84 9.25
C LYS A 405 10.79 -17.78 10.07
N GLY A 406 11.38 -16.60 10.28
CA GLY A 406 12.55 -16.42 11.14
C GLY A 406 12.15 -16.29 12.60
N ASN A 407 12.22 -17.37 13.38
CA ASN A 407 12.22 -17.29 14.85
C ASN A 407 13.53 -16.65 15.32
N PHE A 408 13.68 -15.33 15.20
CA PHE A 408 14.81 -14.59 15.77
C PHE A 408 14.34 -13.69 16.91
N ASN A 409 15.17 -13.60 17.94
CA ASN A 409 14.95 -12.65 19.02
C ASN A 409 15.33 -11.25 18.52
N LEU A 410 14.32 -10.40 18.28
CA LEU A 410 14.51 -9.03 17.79
C LEU A 410 15.48 -8.21 18.66
N LYS A 411 15.37 -8.34 19.99
CA LYS A 411 16.19 -7.59 20.95
C LYS A 411 17.65 -8.03 20.88
N GLU A 412 17.89 -9.34 20.78
CA GLU A 412 19.22 -9.91 20.59
C GLU A 412 19.81 -9.44 19.25
N LEU A 413 19.06 -9.58 18.16
CA LEU A 413 19.51 -9.21 16.82
C LEU A 413 19.84 -7.71 16.73
N TYR A 414 19.01 -6.86 17.34
CA TYR A 414 19.26 -5.43 17.47
C TYR A 414 20.53 -5.16 18.29
N SER A 415 20.71 -5.82 19.44
CA SER A 415 21.90 -5.65 20.28
C SER A 415 23.19 -5.96 19.52
N LEU A 416 23.21 -7.08 18.78
CA LEU A 416 24.34 -7.46 17.92
C LEU A 416 24.57 -6.37 16.85
N PHE A 417 23.53 -5.99 16.10
CA PHE A 417 23.64 -4.99 15.03
C PHE A 417 24.26 -3.65 15.49
N ILE A 418 24.01 -3.28 16.74
CA ILE A 418 24.40 -1.98 17.31
C ILE A 418 25.74 -2.05 18.05
N ASN A 419 26.04 -3.15 18.74
CA ASN A 419 27.21 -3.24 19.62
C ASN A 419 28.33 -4.13 19.06
N ASP A 420 28.00 -5.14 18.25
CA ASP A 420 28.96 -6.08 17.66
C ASP A 420 28.54 -6.43 16.23
N ILE A 421 28.90 -5.54 15.31
CA ILE A 421 28.50 -5.64 13.91
C ILE A 421 29.14 -6.84 13.21
N ASP A 422 30.33 -7.27 13.65
CA ASP A 422 31.02 -8.41 13.06
C ASP A 422 30.32 -9.72 13.46
N LEU A 423 29.93 -9.88 14.73
CA LEU A 423 29.13 -11.02 15.17
C LEU A 423 27.72 -11.01 14.54
N PHE A 424 27.11 -9.83 14.35
CA PHE A 424 25.87 -9.71 13.58
C PHE A 424 26.05 -10.22 12.14
N ILE A 425 27.14 -9.82 11.45
CA ILE A 425 27.42 -10.25 10.07
C ILE A 425 27.61 -11.77 10.02
N GLN A 426 28.37 -12.36 10.95
CA GLN A 426 28.55 -13.82 11.01
C GLN A 426 27.22 -14.56 11.23
N LYS A 427 26.30 -13.98 12.02
CA LYS A 427 24.95 -14.53 12.21
C LYS A 427 24.10 -14.38 10.95
N ALA A 428 24.19 -13.24 10.27
CA ALA A 428 23.50 -12.98 9.01
C ALA A 428 23.99 -13.93 7.90
N GLU A 429 25.29 -14.21 7.82
CA GLU A 429 25.88 -15.13 6.84
C GLU A 429 25.32 -16.57 6.91
N LYS A 430 24.73 -16.94 8.05
CA LYS A 430 24.11 -18.26 8.28
C LYS A 430 22.58 -18.25 8.15
N ASN A 431 21.96 -17.09 7.90
CA ASN A 431 20.51 -16.96 7.87
C ASN A 431 20.04 -16.03 6.75
N MET A 432 19.42 -16.62 5.72
CA MET A 432 18.95 -15.91 4.52
C MET A 432 17.94 -14.80 4.83
N PHE A 433 17.06 -15.00 5.81
CA PHE A 433 16.13 -13.96 6.22
C PHE A 433 16.87 -12.75 6.80
N ILE A 434 17.89 -12.98 7.63
CA ILE A 434 18.70 -11.89 8.20
C ILE A 434 19.49 -11.18 7.10
N MET A 435 20.02 -11.88 6.10
CA MET A 435 20.64 -11.25 4.92
C MET A 435 19.64 -10.35 4.18
N TRP A 436 18.47 -10.89 3.83
CA TRP A 436 17.41 -10.13 3.16
C TRP A 436 16.99 -8.90 3.97
N PHE A 437 16.74 -9.08 5.26
CA PHE A 437 16.40 -7.98 6.17
C PHE A 437 17.50 -6.91 6.21
N THR A 438 18.76 -7.33 6.26
CA THR A 438 19.93 -6.43 6.23
C THR A 438 19.98 -5.63 4.92
N ASN A 439 19.70 -6.26 3.79
CA ASN A 439 19.58 -5.57 2.51
C ASN A 439 18.47 -4.52 2.56
N LYS A 440 17.37 -4.77 3.26
CA LYS A 440 16.29 -3.76 3.44
C LYS A 440 16.66 -2.62 4.39
N ILE A 441 17.72 -2.74 5.18
CA ILE A 441 18.22 -1.64 6.00
C ILE A 441 18.96 -0.61 5.13
N ILE A 442 19.83 -1.05 4.21
CA ILE A 442 20.80 -0.18 3.52
C ILE A 442 20.68 -0.19 2.00
N GLY A 443 20.29 -1.33 1.44
CA GLY A 443 20.08 -1.53 0.02
C GLY A 443 18.70 -1.09 -0.43
N LYS A 444 18.29 -1.63 -1.57
CA LYS A 444 17.02 -1.28 -2.20
C LYS A 444 15.90 -2.12 -1.57
N SER A 445 14.86 -1.47 -1.08
CA SER A 445 13.62 -2.16 -0.69
C SER A 445 12.53 -1.96 -1.73
N HIS A 446 11.54 -2.84 -1.69
CA HIS A 446 10.31 -2.66 -2.45
C HIS A 446 9.73 -1.27 -2.14
N PRO A 447 9.29 -0.48 -3.14
CA PRO A 447 8.91 0.92 -2.94
C PRO A 447 7.85 1.13 -1.86
N LEU A 448 6.91 0.19 -1.72
CA LEU A 448 5.91 0.22 -0.66
C LEU A 448 6.55 0.18 0.74
N LEU A 449 7.53 -0.70 0.97
CA LEU A 449 8.21 -0.81 2.26
C LEU A 449 9.06 0.44 2.52
N GLU A 450 9.74 0.99 1.51
CA GLU A 450 10.45 2.27 1.63
C GLU A 450 9.51 3.40 2.07
N GLY A 451 8.32 3.51 1.49
CA GLY A 451 7.33 4.51 1.89
C GLY A 451 6.91 4.41 3.36
N ARG A 452 6.88 3.19 3.92
CA ARG A 452 6.58 2.94 5.34
C ARG A 452 7.80 3.22 6.23
N LYS A 453 8.98 2.79 5.80
CA LYS A 453 10.27 3.00 6.47
C LYS A 453 10.56 4.49 6.63
N ASP A 454 10.35 5.29 5.59
CA ASP A 454 10.56 6.74 5.60
C ASP A 454 9.71 7.47 6.64
N LEU A 455 8.47 7.01 6.87
CA LEU A 455 7.63 7.55 7.94
C LEU A 455 8.21 7.23 9.32
N ALA A 456 8.66 6.00 9.54
CA ALA A 456 9.29 5.61 10.81
C ALA A 456 10.60 6.38 11.06
N VAL A 457 11.45 6.51 10.04
CA VAL A 457 12.68 7.31 10.11
C VAL A 457 12.36 8.77 10.48
N LYS A 458 11.37 9.38 9.83
CA LYS A 458 10.93 10.76 10.14
C LYS A 458 10.47 10.90 11.58
N PHE A 459 9.71 9.94 12.12
CA PHE A 459 9.29 9.97 13.51
C PHE A 459 10.46 9.98 14.48
N PHE A 460 11.41 9.04 14.32
CA PHE A 460 12.58 8.99 15.21
C PHE A 460 13.45 10.25 15.09
N ASN A 461 13.54 10.84 13.90
CA ASN A 461 14.28 12.09 13.71
C ASN A 461 13.67 13.30 14.44
N ILE A 462 12.36 13.27 14.76
CA ILE A 462 11.69 14.31 15.54
C ILE A 462 12.00 14.18 17.04
N LEU A 463 12.24 12.95 17.52
CA LEU A 463 12.51 12.71 18.94
C LEU A 463 13.88 13.25 19.37
N PRO A 464 14.03 13.76 20.61
CA PRO A 464 15.35 14.06 21.18
C PRO A 464 16.22 12.81 21.30
N LEU A 465 17.53 12.93 21.04
CA LEU A 465 18.48 11.79 21.02
C LEU A 465 18.36 10.87 22.24
N LYS A 466 18.46 11.42 23.46
CA LYS A 466 18.34 10.64 24.71
C LYS A 466 16.99 9.93 24.87
N LYS A 467 15.93 10.47 24.29
CA LYS A 467 14.58 9.89 24.35
C LYS A 467 14.37 8.82 23.28
N ARG A 468 15.09 8.87 22.16
CA ARG A 468 15.07 7.80 21.13
C ARG A 468 15.45 6.45 21.72
N ASP A 469 16.53 6.39 22.47
CA ASP A 469 17.01 5.14 23.09
C ASP A 469 15.99 4.59 24.10
N LYS A 470 15.40 5.46 24.92
CA LYS A 470 14.31 5.09 25.84
C LYS A 470 13.15 4.45 25.07
N PHE A 471 12.74 5.07 23.95
CA PHE A 471 11.66 4.57 23.12
C PHE A 471 11.99 3.22 22.48
N ILE A 472 13.15 3.08 21.87
CA ILE A 472 13.57 1.86 21.19
C ILE A 472 13.70 0.71 22.19
N ASN A 473 14.30 0.95 23.36
CA ASN A 473 14.43 -0.06 24.41
C ASN A 473 13.06 -0.56 24.88
N TYR A 474 12.09 0.35 25.08
CA TYR A 474 10.72 -0.04 25.42
C TYR A 474 10.09 -0.89 24.30
N TYR A 475 10.19 -0.44 23.04
CA TYR A 475 9.66 -1.13 21.87
C TYR A 475 10.19 -2.57 21.72
N LEU A 476 11.49 -2.78 21.93
CA LEU A 476 12.13 -4.09 21.81
C LEU A 476 11.58 -5.10 22.82
N ASN A 477 11.14 -4.64 24.00
CA ASN A 477 10.56 -5.50 25.05
C ASN A 477 9.05 -5.74 24.87
N LEU A 478 8.39 -5.09 23.92
CA LEU A 478 6.97 -5.33 23.65
C LEU A 478 6.77 -6.70 22.98
N ASN A 479 5.61 -7.31 23.23
CA ASN A 479 5.16 -8.42 22.39
C ASN A 479 4.74 -7.90 21.00
N GLU A 480 4.63 -8.82 20.07
CA GLU A 480 4.41 -8.50 18.66
C GLU A 480 3.07 -7.81 18.37
N LYS A 481 2.00 -8.17 19.09
CA LYS A 481 0.69 -7.51 18.99
C LYS A 481 0.79 -6.04 19.39
N ASP A 482 1.56 -5.73 20.43
CA ASP A 482 1.79 -4.36 20.89
C ASP A 482 2.72 -3.58 19.95
N ARG A 483 3.74 -4.24 19.38
CA ARG A 483 4.61 -3.60 18.38
C ARG A 483 3.84 -3.15 17.16
N ILE A 484 2.95 -3.98 16.61
CA ILE A 484 2.12 -3.62 15.44
C ILE A 484 1.34 -2.32 15.69
N LEU A 485 0.74 -2.16 16.87
CA LEU A 485 0.03 -0.93 17.24
C LEU A 485 0.96 0.29 17.32
N ILE A 486 2.18 0.12 17.86
CA ILE A 486 3.19 1.18 17.93
C ILE A 486 3.68 1.55 16.52
N ASP A 487 3.90 0.57 15.64
CA ASP A 487 4.38 0.81 14.28
C ASP A 487 3.35 1.65 13.49
N GLU A 488 2.07 1.28 13.59
CA GLU A 488 0.98 2.04 12.99
C GLU A 488 0.91 3.45 13.57
N PHE A 489 0.96 3.59 14.90
CA PHE A 489 0.94 4.89 15.58
C PHE A 489 2.06 5.81 15.07
N ILE A 490 3.29 5.29 14.97
CA ILE A 490 4.47 6.04 14.52
C ILE A 490 4.29 6.55 13.09
N ARG A 491 3.87 5.68 12.17
CA ARG A 491 3.64 6.06 10.77
C ARG A 491 2.51 7.07 10.65
N ASN A 492 1.43 6.86 11.40
CA ASN A 492 0.29 7.76 11.42
C ASN A 492 0.63 9.12 12.04
N TYR A 493 1.52 9.19 13.03
CA TYR A 493 1.97 10.46 13.60
C TYR A 493 2.57 11.35 12.51
N VAL A 494 3.48 10.79 11.72
CA VAL A 494 4.10 11.54 10.61
C VAL A 494 3.09 11.85 9.50
N ARG A 495 2.16 10.94 9.20
CA ARG A 495 1.09 11.21 8.22
C ARG A 495 0.22 12.39 8.63
N TYR A 496 -0.15 12.47 9.90
CA TYR A 496 -1.08 13.46 10.42
C TYR A 496 -0.40 14.72 10.96
N ASP A 497 0.94 14.81 10.99
CA ASP A 497 1.67 16.06 11.28
C ASP A 497 1.58 17.06 10.12
N ARG A 498 0.41 17.71 10.04
CA ARG A 498 0.04 18.67 8.98
C ARG A 498 -0.78 19.82 9.54
N LYS A 499 -0.86 20.90 8.77
CA LYS A 499 -1.72 22.06 9.08
C LYS A 499 -3.18 21.73 8.73
N TRP A 500 -3.95 21.28 9.72
CA TRP A 500 -5.37 20.92 9.55
C TRP A 500 -6.34 22.09 9.72
N GLY A 501 -5.89 23.22 10.29
CA GLY A 501 -6.77 24.37 10.56
C GLY A 501 -7.78 24.12 11.70
N VAL A 502 -7.54 23.09 12.51
CA VAL A 502 -8.36 22.72 13.68
C VAL A 502 -7.47 22.38 14.85
N SER A 503 -7.99 22.60 16.06
CA SER A 503 -7.41 22.13 17.31
C SER A 503 -8.40 21.20 18.02
N PHE A 504 -7.88 20.08 18.52
CA PHE A 504 -8.61 19.17 19.39
C PHE A 504 -7.82 19.05 20.69
N SER A 505 -8.51 19.16 21.82
CA SER A 505 -7.94 18.90 23.15
C SER A 505 -8.69 17.75 23.79
N LYS A 506 -8.11 16.55 23.75
CA LYS A 506 -8.39 15.50 24.72
C LYS A 506 -7.14 15.37 25.58
N GLY A 507 -7.27 15.38 26.91
CA GLY A 507 -6.13 15.31 27.85
C GLY A 507 -5.37 13.97 27.86
N MET A 508 -5.43 13.21 26.77
CA MET A 508 -4.83 11.89 26.60
C MET A 508 -3.34 12.02 26.29
N LEU A 509 -2.52 11.11 26.83
CA LEU A 509 -1.08 11.03 26.57
C LEU A 509 -0.31 12.32 26.91
N LYS A 510 -0.76 13.12 27.90
CA LYS A 510 -0.12 14.39 28.27
C LYS A 510 1.37 14.19 28.63
N ASN A 511 1.66 13.21 29.47
CA ASN A 511 3.02 12.91 29.91
C ASN A 511 3.87 12.39 28.73
N PHE A 512 3.31 11.52 27.90
CA PHE A 512 3.97 11.02 26.69
C PHE A 512 4.31 12.14 25.69
N ILE A 513 3.36 13.04 25.42
CA ILE A 513 3.55 14.20 24.55
C ILE A 513 4.68 15.09 25.08
N GLN A 514 4.70 15.37 26.39
CA GLN A 514 5.73 16.20 27.03
C GLN A 514 7.11 15.53 27.01
N GLU A 515 7.19 14.26 27.41
CA GLU A 515 8.43 13.48 27.48
C GLU A 515 9.14 13.39 26.11
N PHE A 516 8.38 13.17 25.05
CA PHE A 516 8.90 13.00 23.69
C PHE A 516 8.83 14.26 22.82
N ARG A 517 8.36 15.39 23.37
CA ARG A 517 8.19 16.67 22.67
C ARG A 517 7.35 16.57 21.39
N LEU A 518 6.32 15.74 21.42
CA LEU A 518 5.43 15.52 20.28
C LEU A 518 4.37 16.61 20.20
N LYS A 519 3.72 16.74 19.04
CA LYS A 519 2.59 17.65 18.86
C LYS A 519 1.28 16.97 19.31
N PRO A 520 0.42 17.65 20.09
CA PRO A 520 -0.80 17.03 20.61
C PRO A 520 -1.76 16.51 19.53
N LEU A 521 -2.01 17.29 18.47
CA LEU A 521 -2.99 16.93 17.45
C LEU A 521 -2.56 15.70 16.63
N PRO A 522 -1.34 15.63 16.06
CA PRO A 522 -0.88 14.42 15.36
C PRO A 522 -0.86 13.18 16.27
N THR A 523 -0.45 13.31 17.54
CA THR A 523 -0.53 12.22 18.52
C THR A 523 -1.97 11.72 18.68
N LEU A 524 -2.92 12.63 18.87
CA LEU A 524 -4.34 12.29 19.00
C LEU A 524 -4.86 11.60 17.73
N LEU A 525 -4.61 12.16 16.55
CA LEU A 525 -5.07 11.58 15.29
C LEU A 525 -4.46 10.20 15.02
N SER A 526 -3.24 9.94 15.50
CA SER A 526 -2.59 8.64 15.36
C SER A 526 -3.21 7.58 16.25
N VAL A 527 -3.70 7.94 17.44
CA VAL A 527 -4.49 7.02 18.27
C VAL A 527 -5.84 6.76 17.61
N TYR A 528 -6.47 7.79 17.04
CA TYR A 528 -7.80 7.69 16.46
C TYR A 528 -7.84 7.13 15.03
N SER A 529 -6.70 6.81 14.43
CA SER A 529 -6.65 6.03 13.18
C SER A 529 -7.19 4.61 13.37
N LEU A 530 -7.01 4.06 14.58
CA LEU A 530 -7.49 2.75 14.98
C LEU A 530 -9.02 2.78 15.17
N ASP A 531 -9.72 1.86 14.53
CA ASP A 531 -11.18 1.79 14.58
C ASP A 531 -11.71 1.31 15.93
N LYS A 532 -11.06 0.29 16.51
CA LYS A 532 -11.57 -0.35 17.72
C LYS A 532 -11.14 0.42 18.96
N LYS A 533 -12.12 0.72 19.81
CA LYS A 533 -11.87 1.38 21.11
C LYS A 533 -10.93 0.56 22.01
N SER A 534 -10.98 -0.77 21.93
CA SER A 534 -10.06 -1.67 22.66
C SER A 534 -8.62 -1.52 22.21
N GLU A 535 -8.35 -1.44 20.90
CA GLU A 535 -7.03 -1.21 20.33
C GLU A 535 -6.51 0.18 20.73
N ARG A 536 -7.35 1.21 20.67
CA ARG A 536 -7.00 2.57 21.16
C ARG A 536 -6.59 2.56 22.63
N LYS A 537 -7.38 1.92 23.51
CA LYS A 537 -7.05 1.80 24.94
C LYS A 537 -5.73 1.06 25.16
N ARG A 538 -5.52 -0.05 24.45
CA ARG A 538 -4.29 -0.85 24.53
C ARG A 538 -3.06 -0.03 24.10
N LEU A 539 -3.16 0.68 22.98
CA LEU A 539 -2.10 1.58 22.50
C LEU A 539 -1.79 2.68 23.53
N VAL A 540 -2.82 3.37 24.04
CA VAL A 540 -2.64 4.43 25.06
C VAL A 540 -1.93 3.88 26.30
N ASN A 541 -2.36 2.72 26.81
CA ASN A 541 -1.72 2.10 27.96
C ASN A 541 -0.23 1.79 27.71
N ASN A 542 0.14 1.34 26.52
CA ASN A 542 1.55 1.12 26.16
C ASN A 542 2.34 2.44 26.07
N LEU A 543 1.74 3.46 25.46
CA LEU A 543 2.34 4.78 25.32
C LEU A 543 2.41 5.57 26.64
N ASP A 544 1.61 5.25 27.65
CA ASP A 544 1.77 5.81 29.00
C ASP A 544 2.84 5.04 29.79
N LYS A 545 2.91 3.71 29.63
CA LYS A 545 3.93 2.87 30.32
C LYS A 545 5.37 3.18 29.94
N ILE A 546 5.62 3.70 28.74
CA ILE A 546 6.96 4.13 28.31
C ILE A 546 7.43 5.39 29.05
N VAL A 547 6.53 6.18 29.66
CA VAL A 547 6.89 7.42 30.37
C VAL A 547 6.83 7.31 31.88
N LEU A 548 6.21 6.25 32.40
CA LEU A 548 6.43 5.73 33.75
C LEU A 548 7.85 5.17 33.85
#